data_AF-A0A1E4S0Z6-F1
#
_entry.id   AF-A0A1E4S0Z6-F1
#
_cell.length_a   1.000
_cell.length_b   1.000
_cell.length_c   1.000
_cell.angle_alpha   90.00
_cell.angle_beta   90.00
_cell.angle_gamma   90.00
#
_symmetry.space_group_name_H-M   'P 1'
#
loop_
_entity.id
_entity.type
_entity.pdbx_description
1 polymer ?
#
loop_
_entity_poly.entity_id
_entity_poly.type
_entity_poly.pdbx_seq_one_letter_code
_entity_poly.pdbx_strand_id
1 'polypeptide(L)'
;SATATLAVEDYFKQKSARSSTALAMTLNNTILLDSHGRVGSIVANRQFQFDGPPPQAGAIYAAGWAISTDGNLMIGDNDIFYQCLSGTFYNLYDESLGEHCQPVYLQ
;
A
#
# COMPACT_ATOMS: atom_id res chain seq x y z
N SER A 1 -13.44 22.14 -29.81
CA SER A 1 -12.71 22.62 -28.62
C SER A 1 -11.73 21.53 -28.20
N ALA A 2 -10.52 21.54 -28.75
CA ALA A 2 -9.49 20.50 -28.51
C ALA A 2 -8.68 20.75 -27.22
N THR A 3 -8.77 21.98 -26.69
CA THR A 3 -8.00 22.47 -25.54
C THR A 3 -8.48 21.88 -24.21
N ALA A 4 -9.77 21.57 -24.09
CA ALA A 4 -10.34 20.98 -22.86
C ALA A 4 -9.97 19.49 -22.71
N THR A 5 -9.92 18.74 -23.81
CA THR A 5 -9.59 17.31 -23.80
C THR A 5 -8.13 17.07 -23.41
N LEU A 6 -7.20 17.88 -23.93
CA LEU A 6 -5.77 17.79 -23.58
C LEU A 6 -5.51 18.10 -22.09
N ALA A 7 -6.22 19.08 -21.53
CA ALA A 7 -6.09 19.43 -20.11
C ALA A 7 -6.63 18.31 -19.19
N VAL A 8 -7.68 17.61 -19.60
CA VAL A 8 -8.25 16.48 -18.85
C VAL A 8 -7.35 15.24 -18.95
N GLU A 9 -6.82 14.93 -20.13
CA GLU A 9 -5.84 13.84 -20.33
C GLU A 9 -4.55 14.09 -19.51
N ASP A 10 -4.02 15.31 -19.53
CA ASP A 10 -2.84 15.67 -18.73
C ASP A 10 -3.15 15.67 -17.23
N TYR A 11 -4.36 16.04 -16.82
CA TYR A 11 -4.81 15.95 -15.43
C TYR A 11 -4.84 14.49 -14.93
N PHE A 12 -5.37 13.56 -15.75
CA PHE A 12 -5.36 12.13 -15.40
C PHE A 12 -3.96 11.50 -15.46
N LYS A 13 -3.10 11.93 -16.39
CA LYS A 13 -1.68 11.53 -16.41
C LYS A 13 -0.91 12.02 -15.19
N GLN A 14 -1.19 13.23 -14.72
CA GLN A 14 -0.53 13.79 -13.53
C GLN A 14 -0.94 13.03 -12.26
N LYS A 15 -2.17 12.51 -12.19
CA LYS A 15 -2.64 11.65 -11.10
C LYS A 15 -2.12 10.21 -11.16
N SER A 16 -1.59 9.77 -12.30
CA SER A 16 -1.10 8.40 -12.54
C SER A 16 0.37 8.34 -12.96
N ALA A 17 1.19 9.34 -12.58
CA ALA A 17 2.64 9.23 -12.73
C ALA A 17 3.17 8.18 -11.75
N ARG A 18 3.10 6.90 -12.14
CA ARG A 18 3.86 5.82 -11.50
C ARG A 18 5.32 6.22 -11.59
N SER A 19 5.86 6.73 -10.48
CA SER A 19 7.30 6.83 -10.30
C SER A 19 7.93 5.48 -10.64
N SER A 20 9.10 5.46 -11.26
CA SER A 20 9.89 4.22 -11.41
C SER A 20 10.26 3.59 -10.05
N THR A 21 9.97 4.27 -8.94
CA THR A 21 10.10 3.79 -7.56
C THR A 21 8.77 3.33 -6.95
N ALA A 22 7.65 3.38 -7.68
CA ALA A 22 6.36 2.92 -7.17
C ALA A 22 6.41 1.41 -6.93
N LEU A 23 6.04 0.99 -5.72
CA LEU A 23 6.00 -0.42 -5.36
C LEU A 23 4.92 -1.12 -6.19
N ALA A 24 5.35 -2.00 -7.12
CA ALA A 24 4.43 -2.82 -7.88
C ALA A 24 4.01 -4.03 -7.05
N MET A 25 2.69 -4.22 -6.89
CA MET A 25 2.11 -5.30 -6.11
C MET A 25 1.08 -6.07 -6.94
N THR A 26 0.96 -7.37 -6.70
CA THR A 26 -0.07 -8.23 -7.29
C THR A 26 -0.91 -8.83 -6.16
N LEU A 27 -2.23 -8.75 -6.28
CA LEU A 27 -3.16 -9.42 -5.38
C LEU A 27 -3.69 -10.69 -6.05
N ASN A 28 -3.43 -11.86 -5.45
CA ASN A 28 -3.89 -13.15 -5.95
C ASN A 28 -4.47 -13.98 -4.80
N ASN A 29 -5.74 -14.38 -4.90
CA ASN A 29 -6.42 -15.19 -3.88
C ASN A 29 -6.22 -14.65 -2.45
N THR A 30 -6.35 -13.34 -2.27
CA THR A 30 -6.14 -12.60 -1.00
C THR A 30 -4.69 -12.55 -0.48
N ILE A 31 -3.72 -13.04 -1.27
CA ILE A 31 -2.29 -12.91 -0.99
C ILE A 31 -1.75 -11.73 -1.80
N LEU A 32 -1.10 -10.79 -1.11
CA LEU A 32 -0.42 -9.66 -1.74
C LEU A 32 1.05 -10.01 -1.96
N LEU A 33 1.54 -9.83 -3.18
CA LEU A 33 2.91 -10.13 -3.57
C LEU A 33 3.59 -8.88 -4.15
N ASP A 34 4.85 -8.65 -3.84
CA ASP A 34 5.65 -7.64 -4.56
C ASP A 34 6.24 -8.21 -5.86
N SER A 35 6.97 -7.37 -6.60
CA SER A 35 7.64 -7.78 -7.85
C SER A 35 8.72 -8.85 -7.69
N HIS A 36 9.16 -9.14 -6.46
CA HIS A 36 10.15 -10.18 -6.15
C HIS A 36 9.49 -11.46 -5.63
N GLY A 37 8.15 -11.52 -5.59
CA GLY A 37 7.40 -12.66 -5.07
C GLY A 37 7.40 -12.77 -3.54
N ARG A 38 7.79 -11.71 -2.83
CA ARG A 38 7.69 -11.63 -1.37
C ARG A 38 6.24 -11.41 -0.96
N VAL A 39 5.86 -11.95 0.20
CA VAL A 39 4.50 -11.85 0.73
C VAL A 39 4.34 -10.56 1.53
N GLY A 40 3.34 -9.75 1.15
CA GLY A 40 2.89 -8.60 1.91
C GLY A 40 2.21 -9.04 3.19
N SER A 41 2.69 -8.53 4.33
CA SER A 41 2.24 -8.94 5.65
C SER A 41 2.19 -7.78 6.63
N ILE A 42 1.29 -7.86 7.61
CA ILE A 42 1.34 -7.05 8.82
C ILE A 42 2.01 -7.89 9.89
N VAL A 43 3.11 -7.39 10.46
CA VAL A 43 3.87 -8.11 11.49
C VAL A 43 3.55 -7.64 12.90
N ALA A 44 4.13 -8.30 13.91
CA ALA A 44 3.77 -8.13 15.33
C ALA A 44 3.83 -6.67 15.84
N ASN A 45 4.68 -5.83 15.25
CA ASN A 45 4.76 -4.40 15.58
C ASN A 45 3.87 -3.52 14.68
N ARG A 46 2.88 -4.11 14.01
CA ARG A 46 1.90 -3.45 13.11
C ARG A 46 2.45 -2.98 11.76
N GLN A 47 3.73 -3.19 11.50
CA GLN A 47 4.35 -2.75 10.26
C GLN A 47 3.85 -3.58 9.07
N PHE A 48 3.49 -2.88 8.00
CA PHE A 48 3.29 -3.46 6.68
C PHE A 48 4.65 -3.64 5.98
N GLN A 49 5.01 -4.87 5.65
CA GLN A 49 6.27 -5.20 4.98
C GLN A 49 6.14 -6.39 4.05
N PHE A 50 7.16 -6.59 3.21
CA PHE A 50 7.28 -7.70 2.28
C PHE A 50 8.45 -8.59 2.66
N ASP A 51 8.18 -9.88 2.93
CA ASP A 51 9.19 -10.87 3.29
C ASP A 51 8.85 -12.26 2.69
N GLY A 52 9.82 -13.17 2.71
CA GLY A 52 9.61 -14.57 2.36
C GLY A 52 9.36 -14.83 0.87
N PRO A 53 8.70 -15.97 0.54
CA PRO A 53 7.96 -16.89 1.42
C PRO A 53 8.86 -17.88 2.22
N PRO A 54 8.47 -18.28 3.47
CA PRO A 54 7.30 -17.82 4.22
C PRO A 54 7.51 -16.40 4.79
N PRO A 55 6.43 -15.64 5.04
CA PRO A 55 6.55 -14.35 5.74
C PRO A 55 7.17 -14.53 7.12
N GLN A 56 7.64 -13.43 7.71
CA GLN A 56 8.27 -13.43 9.03
C GLN A 56 7.40 -14.16 10.07
N ALA A 57 8.02 -15.00 10.91
CA ALA A 57 7.34 -15.67 11.99
C ALA A 57 6.68 -14.66 12.94
N GLY A 58 5.41 -14.89 13.29
CA GLY A 58 4.63 -13.95 14.09
C GLY A 58 3.93 -12.86 13.29
N ALA A 59 3.84 -12.98 11.96
CA ALA A 59 2.96 -12.14 11.15
C ALA A 59 1.50 -12.26 11.64
N ILE A 60 0.85 -11.11 11.83
CA ILE A 60 -0.57 -10.98 12.21
C ILE A 60 -1.44 -11.28 10.99
N TYR A 61 -1.07 -10.71 9.84
CA TYR A 61 -1.73 -10.95 8.56
C TYR A 61 -0.70 -11.31 7.50
N ALA A 62 -0.99 -12.33 6.71
CA ALA A 62 -0.24 -12.72 5.52
C ALA A 62 -1.15 -13.04 4.31
N ALA A 63 -2.46 -12.95 4.52
CA ALA A 63 -3.54 -13.23 3.59
C ALA A 63 -4.77 -12.42 4.01
N GLY A 64 -5.87 -12.49 3.24
CA GLY A 64 -7.08 -11.72 3.53
C GLY A 64 -7.05 -10.29 2.99
N TRP A 65 -6.07 -9.96 2.15
CA TRP A 65 -6.00 -8.69 1.44
C TRP A 65 -7.13 -8.57 0.41
N ALA A 66 -7.67 -7.37 0.24
CA ALA A 66 -8.67 -7.05 -0.77
C ALA A 66 -8.46 -5.64 -1.32
N ILE A 67 -9.27 -5.27 -2.31
CA ILE A 67 -9.38 -3.89 -2.82
C ILE A 67 -10.77 -3.38 -2.44
N SER A 68 -10.84 -2.21 -1.80
CA SER A 68 -12.09 -1.56 -1.42
C SER A 68 -12.86 -1.06 -2.64
N THR A 69 -14.12 -0.66 -2.45
CA THR A 69 -14.93 -0.10 -3.54
C THR A 69 -14.34 1.17 -4.15
N ASP A 70 -13.52 1.89 -3.38
CA ASP A 70 -12.85 3.11 -3.80
C ASP A 70 -11.48 2.84 -4.44
N GLY A 71 -11.10 1.57 -4.61
CA GLY A 71 -9.85 1.15 -5.24
C GLY A 71 -8.65 1.14 -4.31
N ASN A 72 -8.86 1.19 -2.98
CA ASN A 72 -7.76 1.17 -2.02
C ASN A 72 -7.43 -0.27 -1.61
N LEU A 73 -6.16 -0.59 -1.38
CA LEU A 73 -5.76 -1.81 -0.69
C LEU A 73 -6.37 -1.81 0.72
N MET A 74 -6.89 -2.96 1.13
CA MET A 74 -7.49 -3.14 2.46
C MET A 74 -7.11 -4.50 3.06
N ILE A 75 -7.13 -4.55 4.39
CA ILE A 75 -6.95 -5.78 5.18
C ILE A 75 -8.01 -5.81 6.28
N GLY A 76 -8.78 -6.91 6.36
CA GLY A 76 -9.99 -6.93 7.18
C GLY A 76 -11.00 -5.88 6.69
N ASP A 77 -11.49 -5.03 7.60
CA ASP A 77 -12.43 -3.94 7.29
C ASP A 77 -11.75 -2.56 7.17
N ASN A 78 -10.42 -2.50 7.15
CA ASN A 78 -9.66 -1.25 7.16
C ASN A 78 -8.90 -1.05 5.85
N ASP A 79 -9.09 0.11 5.22
CA ASP A 79 -8.39 0.56 4.01
C ASP A 79 -7.50 1.79 4.26
N ILE A 80 -7.37 2.19 5.52
CA ILE A 80 -6.47 3.26 5.97
C ILE A 80 -5.21 2.64 6.55
N PHE A 81 -4.08 2.97 5.94
CA PHE A 81 -2.76 2.72 6.49
C PHE A 81 -2.21 4.01 7.10
N TYR A 82 -1.10 3.89 7.81
CA TYR A 82 -0.42 5.00 8.43
C TYR A 82 1.05 5.03 7.99
N GLN A 83 1.48 6.14 7.40
CA GLN A 83 2.90 6.39 7.18
C GLN A 83 3.46 7.09 8.41
N CYS A 84 4.43 6.48 9.07
CA CYS A 84 5.08 7.05 10.25
C CYS A 84 6.56 7.29 9.99
N LEU A 85 7.04 8.50 10.30
CA LEU A 85 8.45 8.85 10.14
C LEU A 85 9.31 8.06 11.13
N SER A 86 10.30 7.34 10.63
CA SER A 86 11.26 6.54 11.39
C SER A 86 12.67 6.88 10.93
N GLY A 87 13.30 7.86 11.58
CA GLY A 87 14.59 8.40 11.15
C GLY A 87 14.41 9.29 9.92
N THR A 88 14.92 8.86 8.76
CA THR A 88 14.88 9.62 7.50
C THR A 88 13.86 9.09 6.48
N PHE A 89 13.15 8.01 6.81
CA PHE A 89 12.19 7.37 5.92
C PHE A 89 10.88 7.06 6.63
N TYR A 90 9.81 6.90 5.87
CA TYR A 90 8.50 6.51 6.37
C TYR A 90 8.33 4.99 6.29
N ASN A 91 7.80 4.41 7.35
CA ASN A 91 7.30 3.03 7.38
C ASN A 91 5.77 3.05 7.31
N LEU A 92 5.17 2.01 6.74
CA LEU A 92 3.72 1.83 6.69
C LEU A 92 3.26 0.90 7.81
N TYR A 93 2.11 1.21 8.39
CA TYR A 93 1.48 0.45 9.47
C TYR A 93 -0.03 0.34 9.21
N ASP A 94 -0.66 -0.72 9.72
CA ASP A 94 -2.12 -0.89 9.65
C ASP A 94 -2.88 -0.14 10.76
N GLU A 95 -2.16 0.47 11.69
CA GLU A 95 -2.68 1.39 12.71
C GLU A 95 -1.68 2.51 13.03
N SER A 96 -2.17 3.59 13.64
CA SER A 96 -1.33 4.72 14.03
C SER A 96 -0.46 4.37 15.24
N LEU A 97 0.84 4.65 15.15
CA LEU A 97 1.77 4.56 16.27
C LEU A 97 1.91 5.87 17.07
N GLY A 98 1.13 6.91 16.75
CA GLY A 98 1.09 8.17 17.49
C GLY A 98 1.48 9.41 16.67
N GLU A 99 2.14 10.37 17.32
CA GLU A 99 2.26 11.78 16.88
C GLU A 99 2.98 12.00 15.53
N HIS A 100 3.71 11.01 15.03
CA HIS A 100 4.49 11.11 13.78
C HIS A 100 3.92 10.29 12.63
N CYS A 101 2.64 9.91 12.73
CA CYS A 101 1.94 9.13 11.73
C CYS A 101 0.91 9.98 10.99
N GLN A 102 0.77 9.76 9.68
CA GLN A 102 -0.29 10.36 8.86
C GLN A 102 -1.05 9.25 8.14
N PRO A 103 -2.40 9.34 8.05
CA PRO A 103 -3.19 8.36 7.33
C PRO A 103 -2.88 8.41 5.82
N VAL A 104 -2.89 7.26 5.18
CA VAL A 104 -2.63 7.08 3.75
C VAL A 104 -3.49 5.95 3.19
N TYR A 105 -4.05 6.19 2.01
CA TYR A 105 -4.73 5.18 1.19
C TYR A 105 -3.75 4.68 0.13
N LEU A 106 -3.70 3.37 -0.08
CA LEU A 106 -2.80 2.74 -1.06
C LEU A 106 -3.62 2.34 -2.29
N GLN A 107 -3.34 2.96 -3.45
CA GLN A 107 -4.07 2.77 -4.73
C GLN A 107 -3.17 2.17 -5.81
#